data_AF-A0A8H5TFM7-F1
#
_entry.id   AF-A0A8H5TFM7-F1
#
_cell.length_a   1.000
_cell.length_b   1.000
_cell.length_c   1.000
_cell.angle_alpha   90.00
_cell.angle_beta   90.00
_cell.angle_gamma   90.00
#
_symmetry.space_group_name_H-M   'P 1'
#
loop_
_entity.id
_entity.type
_entity.pdbx_description
1 polymer ?
#
loop_
_entity_poly.entity_id
_entity_poly.type
_entity_poly.pdbx_seq_one_letter_code
_entity_poly.pdbx_strand_id
1 'polypeptide(L)'
;MGRTYHMNPHYPLTAAMFDTNDLLRFDLENPEQVVVIPTRYNSRIQMEKDINEIVEKMKKSRERFLEMGREKTLSHSQVRSTLLVANYIVESMNVIVKRYYLDREEGLRVREQREHAAVRDTGMAKLYKHIAITLKYNMDLREKWFAFKVAQRNRQMYDGLDKLKRYSVEALSISNGNEPLWGTTLD
;
A
#
# COMPACT_ATOMS: atom_id res chain seq x y z
N MET A 1 18.96 9.22 -11.01
CA MET A 1 17.56 9.11 -11.50
C MET A 1 17.19 7.64 -11.45
N GLY A 2 16.09 7.28 -10.79
CA GLY A 2 15.54 5.92 -10.83
C GLY A 2 14.93 5.63 -12.20
N ARG A 3 14.88 4.35 -12.59
CA ARG A 3 14.18 3.89 -13.79
C ARG A 3 12.68 3.82 -13.51
N THR A 4 11.85 3.97 -14.55
CA THR A 4 10.40 3.74 -14.45
C THR A 4 10.09 2.39 -15.08
N TYR A 5 9.59 1.45 -14.30
CA TYR A 5 9.11 0.17 -14.80
C TYR A 5 7.61 0.25 -15.07
N HIS A 6 7.25 -0.03 -16.32
CA HIS A 6 5.85 -0.20 -16.71
C HIS A 6 5.39 -1.59 -16.27
N MET A 7 4.47 -1.59 -15.32
CA MET A 7 4.00 -2.82 -14.70
C MET A 7 2.91 -3.46 -15.53
N ASN A 8 3.18 -4.70 -15.93
CA ASN A 8 2.20 -5.56 -16.55
C ASN A 8 1.72 -6.57 -15.48
N PRO A 9 0.41 -6.66 -15.20
CA PRO A 9 -0.15 -7.58 -14.21
C PRO A 9 0.18 -9.07 -14.46
N HIS A 10 0.64 -9.41 -15.67
CA HIS A 10 1.03 -10.78 -16.04
C HIS A 10 2.48 -11.13 -15.68
N TYR A 11 3.30 -10.16 -15.25
CA TYR A 11 4.68 -10.39 -14.84
C TYR A 11 4.82 -10.06 -13.37
N PRO A 12 5.19 -11.03 -12.50
CA PRO A 12 5.27 -10.80 -11.05
C PRO A 12 6.44 -9.89 -10.66
N LEU A 13 6.24 -9.08 -9.62
CA LEU A 13 7.31 -8.26 -9.04
C LEU A 13 8.31 -9.18 -8.38
N THR A 14 9.59 -8.97 -8.70
CA THR A 14 10.68 -9.69 -8.04
C THR A 14 11.21 -8.87 -6.87
N ALA A 15 11.74 -9.53 -5.85
CA ALA A 15 12.36 -8.85 -4.69
C ALA A 15 13.44 -7.84 -5.14
N ALA A 16 14.21 -8.19 -6.17
CA ALA A 16 15.23 -7.34 -6.76
C ALA A 16 14.69 -6.00 -7.31
N MET A 17 13.43 -5.96 -7.79
CA MET A 17 12.82 -4.71 -8.25
C MET A 17 12.60 -3.73 -7.10
N PHE A 18 12.34 -4.22 -5.89
CA PHE A 18 12.16 -3.37 -4.72
C PHE A 18 13.48 -2.90 -4.11
N ASP A 19 14.61 -3.54 -4.43
CA ASP A 19 15.95 -3.20 -3.92
C ASP A 19 16.57 -1.97 -4.60
N THR A 20 15.91 -1.46 -5.64
CA THR A 20 16.31 -0.27 -6.38
C THR A 20 15.60 0.99 -5.86
N ASN A 21 16.04 2.18 -6.29
CA ASN A 21 15.33 3.46 -6.08
C ASN A 21 14.52 3.82 -7.33
N ASP A 22 13.78 2.85 -7.86
CA ASP A 22 13.04 2.96 -9.12
C ASP A 22 11.55 3.30 -8.88
N LEU A 23 10.83 3.60 -9.96
CA LEU A 23 9.41 3.92 -9.97
C LEU A 23 8.63 2.79 -10.63
N LEU A 24 7.52 2.40 -10.03
CA LEU A 24 6.57 1.44 -10.60
C LEU A 24 5.38 2.22 -11.14
N ARG A 25 5.11 2.06 -12.44
CA ARG A 25 3.99 2.69 -13.13
C ARG A 25 2.94 1.65 -13.46
N PHE A 26 1.71 1.89 -13.04
CA PHE A 26 0.55 1.07 -13.34
C PHE A 26 -0.45 1.91 -14.12
N ASP A 27 -0.77 1.46 -15.32
CA ASP A 27 -1.78 2.10 -16.15
C ASP A 27 -3.12 1.38 -15.89
N LEU A 28 -4.05 2.08 -15.22
CA LEU A 28 -5.45 1.66 -15.16
C LEU A 28 -6.12 1.92 -16.52
N GLU A 29 -7.35 1.46 -16.67
CA GLU A 29 -8.10 1.53 -17.94
C GLU A 29 -8.21 2.94 -18.54
N ASN A 30 -8.23 3.97 -17.70
CA ASN A 30 -8.20 5.35 -18.15
C ASN A 30 -6.74 5.85 -18.21
N PRO A 31 -6.28 6.42 -19.33
CA PRO A 31 -4.97 7.08 -19.43
C PRO A 31 -4.71 8.15 -18.36
N GLU A 32 -5.75 8.73 -17.77
CA GLU A 32 -5.64 9.70 -16.67
C GLU A 32 -5.50 9.05 -15.28
N GLN A 33 -5.74 7.74 -15.17
CA GLN A 33 -5.68 6.96 -13.93
C GLN A 33 -4.35 6.21 -13.79
N VAL A 34 -3.24 6.85 -14.16
CA VAL A 34 -1.89 6.27 -13.99
C VAL A 34 -1.49 6.33 -12.53
N VAL A 35 -1.15 5.19 -11.91
CA VAL A 35 -0.55 5.16 -10.57
C VAL A 35 0.96 5.05 -10.72
N VAL A 36 1.70 5.94 -10.06
CA VAL A 36 3.17 5.85 -9.98
C VAL A 36 3.55 5.76 -8.51
N ILE A 37 4.26 4.70 -8.13
CA ILE A 37 4.76 4.50 -6.77
C ILE A 37 6.26 4.23 -6.79
N PRO A 38 7.07 4.88 -5.94
CA PRO A 38 8.46 4.51 -5.76
C PRO A 38 8.58 3.16 -5.04
N THR A 39 9.61 2.41 -5.38
CA THR A 39 9.97 1.13 -4.73
C THR A 39 10.44 1.32 -3.28
N ARG A 40 10.87 2.54 -2.94
CA ARG A 40 11.38 2.89 -1.61
C ARG A 40 10.97 4.30 -1.20
N TYR A 41 10.52 4.44 0.05
CA TYR A 41 10.20 5.73 0.65
C TYR A 41 11.17 6.11 1.75
N ASN A 42 11.66 7.35 1.68
CA ASN A 42 12.40 7.97 2.80
C ASN A 42 11.45 8.72 3.74
N SER A 43 10.26 9.09 3.29
CA SER A 43 9.28 9.89 4.04
C SER A 43 7.96 9.16 4.23
N ARG A 44 7.47 9.16 5.48
CA ARG A 44 6.13 8.63 5.81
C ARG A 44 5.03 9.40 5.10
N ILE A 45 5.18 10.72 5.03
CA ILE A 45 4.17 11.62 4.48
C ILE A 45 3.95 11.33 3.00
N GLN A 46 5.05 11.11 2.25
CA GLN A 46 4.97 10.76 0.84
C GLN A 46 4.31 9.38 0.64
N MET A 47 4.70 8.39 1.44
CA MET A 47 4.08 7.06 1.40
C MET A 47 2.57 7.12 1.71
N GLU A 48 2.16 7.90 2.71
CA GLU A 48 0.75 8.07 3.07
C GLU A 48 -0.04 8.81 1.99
N LYS A 49 0.57 9.81 1.34
CA LYS A 49 -0.02 10.49 0.19
C LYS A 49 -0.30 9.52 -0.96
N ASP A 50 0.67 8.69 -1.31
CA ASP A 50 0.55 7.77 -2.44
C ASP A 50 -0.45 6.63 -2.15
N ILE A 51 -0.55 6.17 -0.90
CA ILE A 51 -1.63 5.26 -0.46
C ILE A 51 -3.00 5.88 -0.67
N ASN A 52 -3.18 7.14 -0.25
CA ASN A 52 -4.45 7.83 -0.42
C ASN A 52 -4.77 8.03 -1.92
N GLU A 53 -3.77 8.35 -2.74
CA GLU A 53 -3.95 8.45 -4.19
C GLU A 53 -4.41 7.14 -4.83
N ILE A 54 -3.84 6.00 -4.42
CA ILE A 54 -4.26 4.67 -4.87
C ILE A 54 -5.73 4.44 -4.54
N VAL A 55 -6.14 4.69 -3.30
CA VAL A 55 -7.52 4.51 -2.84
C VAL A 55 -8.49 5.41 -3.60
N GLU A 56 -8.12 6.68 -3.83
CA GLU A 56 -8.92 7.61 -4.61
C GLU A 56 -9.04 7.19 -6.09
N LYS A 57 -7.98 6.66 -6.70
CA LYS A 57 -8.07 6.14 -8.08
C LYS A 57 -8.94 4.89 -8.18
N MET A 58 -8.94 4.01 -7.18
CA MET A 58 -9.89 2.89 -7.09
C MET A 58 -11.33 3.39 -6.96
N LYS A 59 -11.56 4.43 -6.15
CA LYS A 59 -12.86 5.07 -6.00
C LYS A 59 -13.36 5.66 -7.33
N LYS A 60 -12.50 6.38 -8.06
CA LYS A 60 -12.82 6.92 -9.40
C LYS A 60 -13.12 5.81 -10.42
N SER A 61 -12.34 4.72 -10.40
CA SER A 61 -12.58 3.58 -11.28
C SER A 61 -13.95 2.94 -11.03
N ARG A 62 -14.32 2.80 -9.75
CA ARG A 62 -15.64 2.33 -9.33
C ARG A 62 -16.76 3.24 -9.84
N GLU A 63 -16.66 4.55 -9.64
CA GLU A 63 -17.69 5.51 -10.06
C GLU A 63 -17.90 5.44 -11.57
N ARG A 64 -16.82 5.36 -12.35
CA ARG A 64 -16.87 5.18 -13.79
C ARG A 64 -17.54 3.87 -14.21
N PHE A 65 -17.25 2.76 -13.53
CA PHE A 65 -17.92 1.50 -13.83
C PHE A 65 -19.43 1.57 -13.61
N LEU A 66 -19.88 2.25 -12.55
CA LEU A 66 -21.31 2.44 -12.33
C LEU A 66 -21.96 3.27 -13.44
N GLU A 67 -21.30 4.33 -13.91
CA GLU A 67 -21.75 5.12 -15.07
C GLU A 67 -21.85 4.26 -16.34
N MET A 68 -20.78 3.56 -16.71
CA MET A 68 -20.74 2.68 -17.88
C MET A 68 -21.73 1.49 -17.76
N GLY A 69 -21.97 1.02 -16.54
CA GLY A 69 -22.98 0.01 -16.25
C GLY A 69 -24.38 0.50 -16.62
N ARG A 70 -24.74 1.71 -16.18
CA ARG A 70 -26.03 2.37 -16.51
C ARG A 70 -26.18 2.65 -18.01
N GLU A 71 -25.09 3.02 -18.67
CA GLU A 71 -25.05 3.25 -20.12
C GLU A 71 -25.03 1.97 -20.96
N LYS A 72 -24.90 0.79 -20.32
CA LYS A 72 -24.76 -0.51 -20.99
C LYS A 72 -23.53 -0.59 -21.92
N THR A 73 -22.47 0.15 -21.60
CA THR A 73 -21.21 0.20 -22.36
C THR A 73 -20.07 -0.56 -21.68
N LEU A 74 -20.29 -1.03 -20.44
CA LEU A 74 -19.27 -1.72 -19.64
C LEU A 74 -19.04 -3.15 -20.14
N SER A 75 -17.80 -3.46 -20.51
CA SER A 75 -17.42 -4.83 -20.87
C SER A 75 -16.77 -5.61 -19.73
N HIS A 76 -16.93 -6.94 -19.77
CA HIS A 76 -16.32 -7.84 -18.78
C HIS A 76 -14.78 -7.84 -18.85
N SER A 77 -14.20 -7.62 -20.03
CA SER A 77 -12.74 -7.55 -20.21
C SER A 77 -12.14 -6.31 -19.54
N GLN A 78 -12.81 -5.16 -19.65
CA GLN A 78 -12.43 -3.91 -19.00
C GLN A 78 -12.41 -4.07 -17.48
N VAL A 79 -13.50 -4.57 -16.89
CA VAL A 79 -13.56 -4.86 -15.46
C VAL A 79 -12.45 -5.81 -15.01
N ARG A 80 -12.25 -6.91 -15.73
CA ARG A 80 -11.19 -7.88 -15.39
C ARG A 80 -9.81 -7.24 -15.41
N SER A 81 -9.51 -6.45 -16.44
CA SER A 81 -8.19 -5.80 -16.57
C SER A 81 -7.93 -4.80 -15.44
N THR A 82 -8.91 -3.95 -15.12
CA THR A 82 -8.83 -2.95 -14.06
C THR A 82 -8.69 -3.60 -12.68
N LEU A 83 -9.43 -4.68 -12.41
CA LEU A 83 -9.31 -5.42 -11.16
C LEU A 83 -7.94 -6.10 -11.02
N LEU A 84 -7.39 -6.64 -12.11
CA LEU A 84 -6.03 -7.21 -12.11
C LEU A 84 -4.98 -6.15 -11.78
N VAL A 85 -5.02 -5.00 -12.46
CA VAL A 85 -4.10 -3.88 -12.21
C VAL A 85 -4.25 -3.35 -10.79
N ALA A 86 -5.48 -3.14 -10.32
CA ALA A 86 -5.75 -2.66 -8.97
C ALA A 86 -5.24 -3.63 -7.88
N ASN A 87 -5.45 -4.94 -8.06
CA ASN A 87 -4.90 -5.95 -7.15
C ASN A 87 -3.37 -5.86 -7.10
N TYR A 88 -2.74 -5.72 -8.27
CA TYR A 88 -1.30 -5.65 -8.38
C TYR A 88 -0.72 -4.40 -7.72
N ILE A 89 -1.38 -3.24 -7.86
CA ILE A 89 -1.02 -2.00 -7.15
C ILE A 89 -1.03 -2.23 -5.62
N VAL A 90 -2.10 -2.84 -5.08
CA VAL A 90 -2.23 -3.08 -3.63
C VAL A 90 -1.14 -4.03 -3.12
N GLU A 91 -0.89 -5.12 -3.84
CA GLU A 91 0.16 -6.08 -3.48
C GLU A 91 1.55 -5.43 -3.47
N SER A 92 1.84 -4.64 -4.50
CA SER A 92 3.09 -3.88 -4.62
C SER A 92 3.28 -2.93 -3.44
N MET A 93 2.24 -2.14 -3.14
CA MET A 93 2.31 -1.14 -2.08
C MET A 93 2.39 -1.78 -0.69
N ASN A 94 1.75 -2.94 -0.48
CA ASN A 94 1.87 -3.71 0.76
C ASN A 94 3.32 -4.15 1.00
N VAL A 95 4.02 -4.66 -0.02
CA VAL A 95 5.45 -5.02 0.07
C VAL A 95 6.28 -3.79 0.45
N ILE A 96 6.05 -2.66 -0.21
CA ILE A 96 6.80 -1.41 0.02
C ILE A 96 6.56 -0.89 1.45
N VAL A 97 5.31 -0.88 1.92
CA VAL A 97 4.95 -0.43 3.27
C VAL A 97 5.61 -1.32 4.33
N LYS A 98 5.58 -2.65 4.16
CA LYS A 98 6.26 -3.59 5.07
C LYS A 98 7.74 -3.28 5.14
N ARG A 99 8.41 -3.17 3.99
CA ARG A 99 9.84 -2.84 3.91
C ARG A 99 10.17 -1.52 4.59
N TYR A 100 9.38 -0.47 4.33
CA TYR A 100 9.59 0.86 4.92
C TYR A 100 9.67 0.85 6.45
N TYR A 101 8.84 0.02 7.10
CA TYR A 101 8.83 -0.12 8.55
C TYR A 101 9.91 -1.07 9.07
N LEU A 102 10.21 -2.15 8.34
CA LEU A 102 11.33 -3.06 8.67
C LEU A 102 12.68 -2.34 8.66
N ASP A 103 12.98 -1.56 7.61
CA ASP A 103 14.22 -0.76 7.52
C ASP A 103 14.39 0.18 8.73
N ARG A 104 13.27 0.71 9.27
CA ARG A 104 13.28 1.60 10.43
C ARG A 104 13.48 0.87 11.74
N GLU A 105 12.87 -0.30 11.88
CA GLU A 105 13.08 -1.19 13.02
C GLU A 105 14.56 -1.60 13.10
N GLU A 106 15.13 -2.07 11.99
CA GLU A 106 16.56 -2.42 11.91
C GLU A 106 17.45 -1.20 12.21
N GLY A 107 17.14 -0.04 11.65
CA GLY A 107 17.87 1.20 11.92
C GLY A 107 17.85 1.61 13.41
N LEU A 108 16.75 1.32 14.12
CA LEU A 108 16.65 1.56 15.57
C LEU A 108 17.45 0.52 16.37
N ARG A 109 17.36 -0.77 16.04
CA ARG A 109 18.15 -1.83 16.68
C ARG A 109 19.65 -1.57 16.55
N VAL A 110 20.11 -1.16 15.38
CA VAL A 110 21.53 -0.83 15.15
C VAL A 110 21.96 0.37 16.01
N ARG A 111 21.10 1.38 16.19
CA ARG A 111 21.41 2.53 17.06
C ARG A 111 21.44 2.15 18.54
N GLU A 112 20.50 1.33 18.99
CA GLU A 112 20.47 0.79 20.35
C GLU A 112 21.75 -0.01 20.64
N GLN A 113 22.13 -0.93 19.75
CA GLN A 113 23.37 -1.71 19.87
C GLN A 113 24.62 -0.84 19.92
N ARG A 114 24.70 0.20 19.08
CA ARG A 114 25.81 1.16 19.09
C ARG A 114 25.88 1.95 20.40
N GLU A 115 24.75 2.39 20.94
CA GLU A 115 24.71 3.09 22.23
C GLU A 115 25.13 2.16 23.37
N HIS A 116 24.68 0.91 23.38
CA HIS A 116 25.14 -0.08 24.34
C HIS A 116 26.64 -0.35 24.25
N ALA A 117 27.19 -0.48 23.03
CA ALA A 117 28.62 -0.70 22.80
C ALA A 117 29.48 0.53 23.21
N ALA A 118 28.92 1.74 23.20
CA ALA A 118 29.61 2.96 23.60
C ALA A 118 29.72 3.15 25.12
N VAL A 119 28.99 2.36 25.94
CA VAL A 119 29.05 2.46 27.40
C VAL A 119 30.39 1.90 27.91
N ARG A 120 31.25 2.79 28.44
CA ARG A 120 32.56 2.43 29.03
C ARG A 120 32.55 2.32 30.57
N ASP A 121 31.43 2.65 31.20
CA ASP A 121 31.28 2.63 32.66
C ASP A 121 31.42 1.24 33.26
N THR A 122 31.68 1.17 34.57
CA THR A 122 31.72 -0.06 35.36
C THR A 122 30.73 -0.02 36.53
N GLY A 123 30.39 -1.18 37.09
CA GLY A 123 29.50 -1.29 38.25
C GLY A 123 28.08 -0.78 37.99
N MET A 124 27.49 -0.09 38.97
CA MET A 124 26.09 0.36 38.93
C MET A 124 25.83 1.44 37.87
N ALA A 125 26.81 2.30 37.58
CA ALA A 125 26.67 3.34 36.56
C ALA A 125 26.43 2.73 35.16
N LYS A 126 27.10 1.62 34.85
CA LYS A 126 26.85 0.83 33.64
C LYS A 126 25.40 0.32 33.61
N LEU A 127 24.94 -0.31 34.69
CA LEU A 127 23.58 -0.86 34.77
C LEU A 127 22.51 0.21 34.52
N TYR A 128 22.60 1.37 35.18
CA TYR A 128 21.65 2.47 34.98
C TYR A 128 21.65 3.00 33.54
N LYS A 129 22.83 3.13 32.92
CA LYS A 129 22.93 3.54 31.51
C LYS A 129 22.32 2.51 30.56
N HIS A 130 22.56 1.21 30.76
CA HIS A 130 21.93 0.17 29.96
C HIS A 130 20.40 0.21 30.07
N ILE A 131 19.86 0.31 31.29
CA ILE A 131 18.41 0.42 31.52
C ILE A 131 17.84 1.66 30.82
N ALA A 132 18.51 2.80 30.93
CA ALA A 132 18.09 4.03 30.26
C ALA A 132 18.07 3.89 28.72
N ILE A 133 19.08 3.23 28.13
CA ILE A 133 19.13 2.95 26.69
C ILE A 133 17.96 2.04 26.29
N THR A 134 17.75 0.93 26.99
CA THR A 134 16.65 0.00 26.70
C THR A 134 15.28 0.68 26.82
N LEU A 135 15.07 1.54 27.82
CA LEU A 135 13.84 2.32 27.97
C LEU A 135 13.66 3.37 26.87
N LYS A 136 14.74 4.04 26.45
CA LYS A 136 14.72 5.04 25.37
C LYS A 136 14.31 4.41 24.03
N TYR A 137 14.80 3.22 23.74
CA TYR A 137 14.50 2.52 22.49
C TYR A 137 13.20 1.71 22.56
N ASN A 138 12.92 1.03 23.69
CA ASN A 138 11.75 0.19 23.95
C ASN A 138 11.25 -0.54 22.69
N MET A 139 12.08 -1.47 22.20
CA MET A 139 11.89 -2.10 20.90
C MET A 139 10.56 -2.86 20.79
N ASP A 140 10.10 -3.54 21.84
CA ASP A 140 8.82 -4.28 21.83
C ASP A 140 7.61 -3.38 21.53
N LEU A 141 7.53 -2.21 22.17
CA LEU A 141 6.46 -1.25 21.88
C LEU A 141 6.56 -0.69 20.45
N ARG A 142 7.78 -0.46 19.95
CA ARG A 142 7.99 0.07 18.59
C ARG A 142 7.65 -0.96 17.52
N GLU A 143 8.04 -2.22 17.71
CA GLU A 143 7.70 -3.34 16.83
C GLU A 143 6.19 -3.52 16.72
N LYS A 144 5.48 -3.56 17.86
CA LYS A 144 4.01 -3.61 17.90
C LYS A 144 3.38 -2.41 17.19
N TRP A 145 3.93 -1.22 17.40
CA TRP A 145 3.45 -0.01 16.73
C TRP A 145 3.67 -0.07 15.22
N PHE A 146 4.83 -0.51 14.74
CA PHE A 146 5.10 -0.68 13.32
C PHE A 146 4.18 -1.73 12.68
N ALA A 147 4.01 -2.89 13.33
CA ALA A 147 3.08 -3.92 12.87
C ALA A 147 1.63 -3.41 12.77
N PHE A 148 1.17 -2.67 13.79
CA PHE A 148 -0.13 -2.01 13.77
C PHE A 148 -0.24 -1.02 12.60
N LYS A 149 0.81 -0.23 12.35
CA LYS A 149 0.82 0.73 11.25
C LYS A 149 0.72 0.01 9.91
N VAL A 150 1.52 -1.03 9.65
CA VAL A 150 1.43 -1.85 8.43
C VAL A 150 0.02 -2.40 8.24
N ALA A 151 -0.56 -3.02 9.27
CA ALA A 151 -1.90 -3.60 9.21
C ALA A 151 -2.97 -2.54 8.88
N GLN A 152 -2.87 -1.35 9.49
CA GLN A 152 -3.80 -0.24 9.22
C GLN A 152 -3.77 0.20 7.75
N ARG A 153 -2.57 0.38 7.15
CA ARG A 153 -2.44 0.82 5.74
C ARG A 153 -2.94 -0.26 4.79
N ASN A 154 -2.57 -1.52 5.06
CA ASN A 154 -3.03 -2.65 4.28
C ASN A 154 -4.55 -2.72 4.27
N ARG A 155 -5.19 -2.60 5.44
CA ARG A 155 -6.65 -2.62 5.56
C ARG A 155 -7.30 -1.51 4.73
N GLN A 156 -6.74 -0.29 4.74
CA GLN A 156 -7.25 0.82 3.95
C GLN A 156 -7.23 0.52 2.44
N MET A 157 -6.12 -0.01 1.92
CA MET A 157 -5.98 -0.34 0.50
C MET A 157 -6.86 -1.54 0.10
N TYR A 158 -6.90 -2.60 0.91
CA TYR A 158 -7.75 -3.76 0.65
C TYR A 158 -9.25 -3.42 0.73
N ASP A 159 -9.68 -2.54 1.63
CA ASP A 159 -11.06 -2.05 1.67
C ASP A 159 -11.44 -1.30 0.37
N GLY A 160 -10.52 -0.47 -0.15
CA GLY A 160 -10.70 0.19 -1.45
C GLY A 160 -10.82 -0.81 -2.61
N LEU A 161 -9.95 -1.83 -2.63
CA LEU A 161 -9.97 -2.89 -3.64
C LEU A 161 -11.23 -3.76 -3.55
N ASP A 162 -11.67 -4.12 -2.36
CA ASP A 162 -12.86 -4.95 -2.15
C ASP A 162 -14.13 -4.20 -2.54
N LYS A 163 -14.21 -2.90 -2.24
CA LYS A 163 -15.27 -2.03 -2.77
C LYS A 163 -15.24 -2.02 -4.29
N LEU A 164 -14.08 -1.78 -4.91
CA LEU A 164 -13.96 -1.81 -6.37
C LEU A 164 -14.45 -3.14 -6.95
N LYS A 165 -14.05 -4.29 -6.39
CA LYS A 165 -14.50 -5.62 -6.83
C LYS A 165 -16.03 -5.75 -6.76
N ARG A 166 -16.63 -5.42 -5.62
CA ARG A 166 -18.08 -5.55 -5.40
C ARG A 166 -18.88 -4.70 -6.39
N TYR A 167 -18.56 -3.41 -6.48
CA TYR A 167 -19.28 -2.49 -7.35
C TYR A 167 -19.03 -2.74 -8.84
N SER A 168 -17.87 -3.31 -9.22
CA SER A 168 -17.65 -3.74 -10.62
C SER A 168 -18.59 -4.87 -11.03
N VAL A 169 -18.83 -5.83 -10.15
CA VAL A 169 -19.78 -6.94 -10.40
C VAL A 169 -21.19 -6.41 -10.54
N GLU A 170 -21.59 -5.48 -9.67
CA GLU A 170 -22.89 -4.82 -9.75
C GLU A 170 -23.05 -4.04 -11.07
N ALA A 171 -22.06 -3.23 -11.44
CA ALA A 171 -22.06 -2.47 -12.68
C ALA A 171 -22.19 -3.37 -13.92
N LEU A 172 -21.51 -4.53 -13.94
CA LEU A 172 -21.67 -5.52 -15.01
C LEU A 172 -23.07 -6.13 -15.04
N SER A 173 -23.66 -6.40 -13.87
CA SER A 173 -25.02 -6.89 -13.77
C SER A 173 -26.02 -5.89 -14.38
N ILE A 174 -25.89 -4.61 -14.02
CA ILE A 174 -26.70 -3.51 -14.57
C ILE A 174 -26.51 -3.42 -16.10
N SER A 175 -25.26 -3.50 -16.57
CA SER A 175 -24.93 -3.42 -18.00
C SER A 175 -25.61 -4.52 -18.82
N ASN A 176 -25.69 -5.73 -18.26
CA ASN A 176 -26.35 -6.89 -18.87
C ASN A 176 -27.89 -6.83 -18.79
N GLY A 177 -28.47 -5.75 -18.25
CA GLY A 177 -29.92 -5.56 -18.15
C GLY A 177 -30.55 -6.19 -16.92
N ASN A 178 -29.77 -6.64 -15.94
CA ASN A 178 -30.29 -7.11 -14.66
C ASN A 178 -30.50 -5.93 -13.70
N GLU A 179 -31.51 -6.01 -12.85
CA GLU A 179 -31.71 -5.01 -11.80
C GLU A 179 -30.56 -5.03 -10.78
N PRO A 180 -30.15 -3.87 -10.24
CA PRO A 180 -29.16 -3.81 -9.17
C PRO A 180 -29.69 -4.55 -7.93
N LEU A 181 -28.81 -5.33 -7.29
CA LEU A 181 -29.16 -6.21 -6.16
C LEU A 181 -29.61 -5.46 -4.89
N TRP A 182 -29.44 -4.13 -4.85
CA TRP A 182 -30.01 -3.27 -3.83
C TRP A 182 -30.91 -2.27 -4.54
N GLY A 183 -32.21 -2.35 -4.26
CA GLY A 183 -33.15 -1.31 -4.67
C GLY A 183 -32.62 0.06 -4.26
N THR A 184 -32.79 1.03 -5.15
CA THR A 184 -32.49 2.47 -4.99
C THR A 184 -32.42 2.90 -3.52
N THR A 185 -31.21 2.92 -2.97
CA THR A 185 -30.91 3.59 -1.71
C THR A 185 -29.65 4.43 -1.92
N LEU A 186 -29.87 5.52 -2.66
CA LEU A 186 -29.11 6.75 -2.57
C LEU A 186 -30.13 7.83 -2.28
N ASP A 187 -30.52 7.93 -1.00
CA ASP A 187 -30.89 9.19 -0.35
C ASP A 187 -29.81 9.48 0.70
#